data_AF-A0A965UPX4-F1
#
_entry.id   AF-A0A965UPX4-F1
#
_cell.length_a   1.000
_cell.length_b   1.000
_cell.length_c   1.000
_cell.angle_alpha   90.00
_cell.angle_beta   90.00
_cell.angle_gamma   90.00
#
_symmetry.space_group_name_H-M   'P 1'
#
loop_
_entity.id
_entity.type
_entity.pdbx_description
1 polymer ?
#
loop_
_entity_poly.entity_id
_entity_poly.type
_entity_poly.pdbx_seq_one_letter_code
_entity_poly.pdbx_strand_id
1 'polypeptide(L)' 'MIIKKNKVREYALQLAGASRSHKFTRVSQGFMNDVEYRTRQAISQFVGAHPSKGKTLRGARE' A
#
# COMPACT_ATOMS: atom_id res chain seq x y z
N MET A 1 4.42 7.28 -8.83
CA MET A 1 3.32 7.13 -7.85
C MET A 1 2.98 5.65 -7.79
N ILE A 2 3.44 4.93 -6.77
CA ILE A 2 3.31 3.45 -6.71
C ILE A 2 1.88 3.03 -6.41
N ILE A 3 1.17 3.84 -5.62
CA ILE A 3 -0.20 3.59 -5.20
C ILE A 3 -1.22 4.21 -6.17
N LYS A 4 -2.37 3.55 -6.35
CA LYS A 4 -3.52 4.16 -7.04
C LYS A 4 -4.29 5.04 -6.05
N LYS A 5 -4.10 6.37 -6.13
CA LYS A 5 -4.71 7.38 -5.24
C LYS A 5 -6.21 7.16 -4.99
N ASN A 6 -7.00 6.89 -6.03
CA ASN A 6 -8.45 6.73 -5.88
C ASN A 6 -8.80 5.53 -4.98
N LYS A 7 -8.15 4.38 -5.19
CA LYS A 7 -8.36 3.19 -4.35
C LYS A 7 -7.95 3.42 -2.90
N VAL A 8 -6.84 4.12 -2.68
CA VAL A 8 -6.39 4.46 -1.31
C VAL A 8 -7.40 5.38 -0.63
N ARG A 9 -7.97 6.35 -1.35
CA ARG A 9 -9.00 7.24 -0.81
C ARG A 9 -10.27 6.49 -0.42
N GLU A 10 -10.81 5.70 -1.34
CA GLU A 10 -12.01 4.90 -1.12
C GLU A 10 -11.85 3.98 0.09
N TYR A 11 -10.73 3.26 0.15
CA TYR A 11 -10.45 2.32 1.23
C TYR A 11 -10.27 3.02 2.59
N ALA A 12 -9.58 4.16 2.63
CA ALA A 12 -9.40 4.93 3.86
C ALA A 12 -10.74 5.45 4.42
N LEU A 13 -11.63 5.94 3.55
CA LEU A 13 -12.96 6.40 3.96
C LEU A 13 -13.86 5.25 4.40
N GLN A 14 -13.78 4.10 3.73
CA GLN A 14 -14.49 2.88 4.15
C GLN A 14 -14.06 2.44 5.55
N LEU A 15 -12.74 2.39 5.82
CA LEU A 15 -12.21 2.04 7.15
C LEU A 15 -12.62 3.05 8.22
N ALA A 16 -12.62 4.34 7.90
CA ALA A 16 -13.06 5.38 8.82
C ALA A 16 -14.54 5.25 9.19
N GLY A 17 -15.40 4.92 8.21
CA GLY A 17 -16.81 4.61 8.44
C GLY A 17 -16.99 3.41 9.37
N ALA A 18 -16.24 2.33 9.14
CA ALA A 18 -16.27 1.14 9.98
C ALA A 18 -15.77 1.41 11.42
N SER A 19 -14.75 2.26 11.56
CA SER A 19 -14.12 2.59 12.84
C SER A 19 -14.84 3.68 13.63
N ARG A 20 -16.03 4.12 13.16
CA ARG A 20 -16.77 5.28 13.72
C ARG A 20 -15.91 6.55 13.86
N SER A 21 -14.94 6.72 12.97
CA SER A 21 -14.07 7.90 12.96
C SER A 21 -14.77 9.03 12.22
N HIS A 22 -15.83 9.58 12.83
CA HIS A 22 -16.74 10.55 12.21
C HIS A 22 -16.05 11.84 11.72
N LYS A 23 -14.83 12.11 12.21
CA LYS A 23 -14.02 13.27 11.80
C LYS A 23 -13.18 13.01 10.55
N PHE A 24 -13.00 11.75 10.15
CA PHE A 24 -12.22 11.38 8.98
C PHE A 24 -13.14 11.24 7.76
N THR A 25 -13.52 12.39 7.19
CA THR A 25 -14.44 12.46 6.03
C THR A 25 -13.73 12.74 4.71
N ARG A 26 -12.45 13.12 4.77
CA ARG A 26 -11.64 13.44 3.59
C ARG A 26 -10.20 13.01 3.77
N VAL A 27 -9.59 12.59 2.67
CA VAL A 27 -8.17 12.26 2.60
C VAL A 27 -7.39 13.47 2.09
N SER A 28 -6.45 13.97 2.91
CA SER A 28 -5.55 15.07 2.56
C SER A 28 -4.41 14.61 1.64
N GLN A 29 -3.74 15.56 0.97
CA GLN A 29 -2.56 15.24 0.17
C GLN A 29 -1.39 14.77 1.04
N GLY A 30 -1.25 15.31 2.26
CA GLY A 30 -0.24 14.85 3.24
C GLY A 30 -0.43 13.37 3.60
N PHE A 31 -1.67 12.96 3.89
CA PHE A 31 -1.99 11.55 4.13
C PHE A 31 -1.56 10.66 2.95
N MET A 32 -1.84 11.08 1.72
CA MET A 32 -1.43 10.30 0.53
C MET A 32 0.09 10.17 0.41
N ASN A 33 0.82 11.24 0.71
CA ASN A 33 2.29 11.23 0.66
C ASN A 33 2.85 10.27 1.71
N ASP A 34 2.30 10.27 2.92
CA ASP A 34 2.72 9.37 4.00
C ASP A 34 2.45 7.91 3.67
N VAL A 35 1.28 7.60 3.09
CA VAL A 35 0.96 6.24 2.65
C VAL A 35 1.96 5.80 1.58
N GLU A 36 2.24 6.63 0.58
CA GLU A 36 3.20 6.27 -0.47
C GLU A 36 4.62 6.07 0.08
N TYR A 37 5.06 6.91 1.02
CA TYR A 37 6.34 6.76 1.69
C TYR A 37 6.41 5.43 2.46
N ARG A 38 5.41 5.12 3.28
CA ARG A 38 5.34 3.86 4.05
C ARG A 38 5.27 2.64 3.14
N THR A 39 4.53 2.70 2.04
CA THR A 39 4.49 1.61 1.04
C THR A 39 5.87 1.36 0.44
N ARG A 40 6.63 2.41 0.09
CA ARG A 40 8.00 2.24 -0.42
C ARG A 40 8.92 1.56 0.59
N GLN A 41 8.86 1.99 1.85
CA GLN A 41 9.67 1.39 2.93
C GLN A 41 9.31 -0.10 3.11
N ALA A 42 8.02 -0.43 3.17
CA ALA A 42 7.56 -1.80 3.29
C ALA A 42 8.01 -2.68 2.12
N ILE A 43 7.85 -2.20 0.88
CA ILE A 43 8.32 -2.92 -0.32
C ILE A 43 9.83 -3.16 -0.24
N SER A 44 10.63 -2.14 0.10
CA SER A 44 12.08 -2.29 0.20
C SER A 44 12.49 -3.33 1.24
N GLN A 45 11.81 -3.35 2.39
CA GLN A 45 12.04 -4.35 3.43
C GLN A 45 11.66 -5.75 2.96
N PHE A 46 10.48 -5.92 2.34
CA PHE A 46 10.03 -7.22 1.85
C PHE A 46 10.89 -7.77 0.71
N VAL A 47 11.41 -6.90 -0.17
CA VAL A 47 12.35 -7.31 -1.23
C VAL A 47 13.64 -7.88 -0.63
N GLY A 48 14.18 -7.24 0.42
CA GLY A 48 15.37 -7.74 1.12
C GLY A 48 15.11 -9.01 1.93
N ALA A 49 13.93 -9.12 2.55
CA ALA A 49 13.57 -10.23 3.44
C ALA A 49 13.02 -11.47 2.73
N HIS A 50 12.44 -11.32 1.53
CA HIS A 50 11.85 -12.43 0.75
C HIS A 50 12.53 -12.64 -0.61
N PRO A 51 13.85 -12.89 -0.66
CA PRO A 51 14.54 -13.14 -1.92
C PRO A 51 14.08 -14.43 -2.62
N SER A 52 13.41 -15.36 -1.92
CA SER A 52 12.98 -16.65 -2.47
C SER A 52 11.54 -16.68 -3.00
N LYS A 53 10.60 -15.88 -2.45
CA LYS A 53 9.20 -15.89 -2.89
C LYS A 53 8.94 -15.15 -4.21
N GLY A 54 9.90 -14.34 -4.67
CA GLY A 54 9.89 -13.70 -5.99
C GLY A 54 10.69 -14.47 -7.06
N LYS A 55 11.44 -15.51 -6.66
CA LYS A 55 12.15 -16.42 -7.58
C LYS A 55 11.20 -17.52 -8.06
N THR A 56 10.07 -17.15 -8.68
CA THR A 56 9.57 -18.03 -9.75
C THR A 56 10.54 -17.83 -10.89
N LEU A 57 11.61 -18.61 -10.84
CA LEU A 57 12.66 -18.66 -11.86
C LEU A 57 11.97 -18.75 -13.22
N ARG A 58 12.31 -17.81 -14.11
CA ARG A 58 12.30 -18.04 -15.56
C ARG A 58 13.16 -19.29 -15.84
N GLY A 59 12.58 -20.46 -15.64
CA GLY A 59 13.31 -21.73 -15.62
C GLY A 59 12.46 -22.98 -15.43
N ALA A 60 11.14 -22.89 -15.18
CA ALA A 60 10.23 -24.04 -15.32
C ALA A 60 9.91 -24.28 -16.81
N ARG A 61 10.95 -24.64 -17.57
CA ARG A 61 10.87 -25.42 -18.81
C ARG A 61 11.81 -26.59 -18.59
N GLU A 62 11.25 -27.69 -18.10
CA GLU A 62 11.74 -29.04 -18.35
C GLU A 62 10.61 -29.82 -19.00
#